data_AF-A0A6J8DN20-F1
#
_entry.id   AF-A0A6J8DN20-F1
#
_cell.length_a   1.000
_cell.length_b   1.000
_cell.length_c   1.000
_cell.angle_alpha   90.00
_cell.angle_beta   90.00
_cell.angle_gamma   90.00
#
_symmetry.space_group_name_H-M   'P 1'
#
loop_
_entity.id
_entity.type
_entity.pdbx_description
1 polymer ?
#
loop_
_entity_poly.entity_id
_entity_poly.type
_entity_poly.pdbx_seq_one_letter_code
_entity_poly.pdbx_strand_id
1 'polypeptide(L)'
;MILFSNNKTIQWLDNLEPDRKKEVFKIARENAPKMIKNYRKQKIVIKEKHIELLNKRKEENLRLQQNKIDELNKIRGDVEKIGGEWKCQQEIADNLNNIAKSKKIEAVKVQIKFQRLILKKNPSDKAVFKFSIHGRPLELCELLENLSNLLKLSGSPEKDQSSDIHTKN
;
A
#
# COMPACT_ATOMS: atom_id res chain seq x y z
N MET A 1 4.99 35.77 25.87
CA MET A 1 3.57 35.99 26.22
C MET A 1 3.29 35.18 27.48
N ILE A 2 3.45 35.77 28.67
CA ILE A 2 3.37 35.05 29.97
C ILE A 2 1.96 34.55 30.29
N LEU A 3 0.93 35.20 29.73
CA LEU A 3 -0.47 34.80 29.86
C LEU A 3 -0.70 33.34 29.45
N PHE A 4 -0.02 32.88 28.40
CA PHE A 4 -0.12 31.50 27.90
C PHE A 4 0.80 30.52 28.61
N SER A 5 1.94 30.96 29.16
CA SER A 5 2.86 30.05 29.86
C SER A 5 2.37 29.67 31.26
N ASN A 6 1.56 30.53 31.89
CA ASN A 6 1.09 30.35 33.27
C ASN A 6 -0.42 30.09 33.37
N ASN A 7 -1.11 29.86 32.24
CA ASN A 7 -2.58 29.74 32.18
C ASN A 7 -3.30 30.86 32.96
N LYS A 8 -2.80 32.10 32.85
CA LYS A 8 -3.39 33.24 33.53
C LYS A 8 -4.20 34.07 32.56
N THR A 9 -5.43 34.39 32.96
CA THR A 9 -6.36 35.20 32.18
C THR A 9 -6.06 36.70 32.32
N ILE A 10 -6.63 37.52 31.45
CA ILE A 10 -6.57 38.99 31.58
C ILE A 10 -7.16 39.44 32.92
N GLN A 11 -8.25 38.81 33.37
CA GLN A 11 -8.86 39.07 34.68
C GLN A 11 -7.90 38.84 35.85
N TRP A 12 -7.04 37.81 35.78
CA TRP A 12 -6.01 37.60 36.79
C TRP A 12 -4.99 38.74 36.82
N LEU A 13 -4.65 39.29 35.66
CA LEU A 13 -3.68 40.39 35.52
C LEU A 13 -4.23 41.72 36.02
N ASP A 14 -5.55 41.92 35.92
CA ASP A 14 -6.23 43.13 36.38
C ASP A 14 -6.45 43.17 37.89
N ASN A 15 -6.49 42.00 38.53
CA ASN A 15 -6.57 41.86 39.99
C ASN A 15 -5.19 41.92 40.69
N LEU A 16 -4.11 42.21 39.97
CA LEU A 16 -2.78 42.36 40.55
C LEU A 16 -2.54 43.81 41.00
N GLU A 17 -1.87 43.94 42.15
CA GLU A 17 -1.31 45.21 42.61
C GLU A 17 -0.48 45.89 41.51
N PRO A 18 -0.53 47.23 41.37
CA PRO A 18 0.10 47.97 40.27
C PRO A 18 1.58 47.63 40.07
N ASP A 19 2.34 47.47 41.15
CA ASP A 19 3.78 47.19 41.07
C ASP A 19 4.08 45.73 40.71
N ARG A 20 3.24 44.78 41.18
CA ARG A 20 3.28 43.39 40.72
C ARG A 20 2.93 43.27 39.24
N LYS A 21 1.96 44.05 38.77
CA LYS A 21 1.57 44.11 37.35
C LYS A 21 2.73 44.62 36.47
N LYS A 22 3.42 45.68 36.90
CA LYS A 22 4.62 46.20 36.21
C LYS A 22 5.73 45.16 36.11
N GLU A 23 6.00 44.44 37.19
CA GLU A 23 7.04 43.40 37.22
C GLU A 23 6.71 42.26 36.25
N VAL A 24 5.46 41.78 36.24
CA VAL A 24 5.00 40.75 35.29
C VAL A 24 5.16 41.22 33.83
N PHE A 25 4.81 42.47 33.53
CA PHE A 25 5.01 43.01 32.17
C PHE A 25 6.48 43.21 31.80
N LYS A 26 7.35 43.53 32.76
CA LYS A 26 8.79 43.63 32.55
C LYS A 26 9.38 42.27 32.18
N ILE A 27 9.11 41.24 32.99
CA ILE A 27 9.54 39.85 32.72
C ILE A 27 8.96 39.35 31.39
N ALA A 28 7.72 39.71 31.05
CA ALA A 28 7.10 39.34 29.77
C ALA A 28 7.82 39.96 28.57
N ARG A 29 8.19 41.24 28.67
CA ARG A 29 8.93 41.96 27.62
C ARG A 29 10.33 41.41 27.45
N GLU A 30 11.03 41.14 28.54
CA GLU A 30 12.39 40.56 28.53
C GLU A 30 12.41 39.15 27.91
N ASN A 31 11.39 38.33 28.21
CA ASN A 31 11.32 36.96 27.69
C ASN A 31 10.70 36.85 26.29
N ALA A 32 9.96 37.86 25.81
CA ALA A 32 9.25 37.79 24.52
C ALA A 32 10.19 37.50 23.33
N PRO A 33 11.37 38.14 23.18
CA PRO A 33 12.29 37.84 22.08
C PRO A 33 12.76 36.38 22.08
N LYS A 34 13.07 35.82 23.25
CA LYS A 34 13.48 34.42 23.40
C LYS A 34 12.36 33.45 23.01
N MET A 35 11.13 33.74 23.43
CA MET A 35 9.97 32.94 23.03
C MET A 35 9.72 32.99 21.53
N ILE A 36 9.79 34.17 20.91
CA ILE A 36 9.62 34.33 19.46
C ILE A 36 10.71 33.55 18.71
N LYS A 37 11.96 33.64 19.15
CA LYS A 37 13.08 32.88 18.57
C LYS A 37 12.84 31.37 18.67
N ASN A 38 12.42 30.87 19.82
CA ASN A 38 12.13 29.45 20.03
C ASN A 38 10.95 28.98 19.19
N TYR A 39 9.88 29.77 19.10
CA TYR A 39 8.73 29.48 18.26
C TYR A 39 9.11 29.38 16.79
N ARG A 40 9.91 30.33 16.27
CA ARG A 40 10.40 30.29 14.89
C ARG A 40 11.23 29.02 14.63
N LYS A 41 12.13 28.66 15.55
CA LYS A 41 12.91 27.41 15.45
C LYS A 41 12.01 26.18 15.43
N GLN A 42 11.05 26.08 16.36
CA GLN A 42 10.11 24.96 16.40
C GLN A 42 9.27 24.86 15.12
N LYS A 43 8.81 26.00 14.59
CA LYS A 43 8.05 26.04 13.33
C LYS A 43 8.85 25.48 12.16
N ILE A 44 10.15 25.80 12.09
CA ILE A 44 11.06 25.25 11.07
C ILE A 44 11.19 23.73 11.24
N VAL A 45 11.50 23.26 12.45
CA VAL A 45 11.65 21.82 12.73
C VAL A 45 10.38 21.04 12.41
N ILE A 46 9.20 21.57 12.77
CA ILE A 46 7.92 20.94 12.46
C ILE A 46 7.72 20.86 10.94
N LYS A 47 8.03 21.93 10.21
CA LYS A 47 7.90 21.97 8.75
C LYS A 47 8.86 20.98 8.09
N GLU A 48 10.11 20.92 8.52
CA GLU A 48 11.12 19.99 8.02
C GLU A 48 10.70 18.54 8.26
N LYS A 49 10.27 18.22 9.49
CA LYS A 49 9.77 16.88 9.83
C LYS A 49 8.54 16.51 9.01
N HIS A 50 7.64 17.45 8.76
CA HIS A 50 6.48 17.21 7.92
C HIS A 50 6.88 16.88 6.47
N ILE A 51 7.82 17.63 5.90
CA ILE A 51 8.35 17.37 4.54
C ILE A 51 9.06 16.01 4.50
N GLU A 52 9.86 15.67 5.51
CA GLU A 52 10.54 14.37 5.61
C GLU A 52 9.53 13.21 5.62
N LEU A 53 8.45 13.33 6.41
CA LEU A 53 7.39 12.31 6.46
C LEU A 53 6.66 12.16 5.12
N LEU A 54 6.38 13.27 4.43
CA LEU A 54 5.77 13.23 3.10
C LEU A 54 6.70 12.55 2.08
N ASN A 55 7.99 12.87 2.11
CA ASN A 55 8.97 12.27 1.22
C ASN A 55 9.12 10.77 1.48
N LYS A 56 9.20 10.34 2.75
CA LYS A 56 9.24 8.91 3.11
C LYS A 56 7.99 8.17 2.62
N ARG A 57 6.81 8.76 2.78
CA ARG A 57 5.56 8.16 2.28
C ARG A 57 5.54 8.06 0.76
N LYS A 58 6.06 9.07 0.06
CA LYS A 58 6.17 9.05 -1.41
C LYS A 58 7.14 7.95 -1.86
N GLU A 59 8.30 7.85 -1.24
CA GLU A 59 9.31 6.83 -1.54
C GLU A 59 8.79 5.42 -1.28
N GLU A 60 8.10 5.20 -0.15
CA GLU A 60 7.48 3.92 0.16
C GLU A 60 6.42 3.52 -0.87
N ASN A 61 5.56 4.46 -1.29
CA ASN A 61 4.58 4.22 -2.34
C ASN A 61 5.24 3.86 -3.68
N LEU A 62 6.30 4.57 -4.07
CA LEU A 62 7.06 4.27 -5.30
C LEU A 62 7.68 2.88 -5.21
N ARG A 63 8.28 2.53 -4.08
CA ARG A 63 8.85 1.19 -3.84
C ARG A 63 7.78 0.10 -3.93
N LEU A 64 6.60 0.31 -3.33
CA LEU A 64 5.49 -0.65 -3.42
C LEU A 64 4.98 -0.82 -4.86
N GLN A 65 4.91 0.27 -5.63
CA GLN A 65 4.55 0.21 -7.04
C GLN A 65 5.60 -0.54 -7.86
N GLN A 66 6.89 -0.27 -7.64
CA GLN A 66 7.98 -0.96 -8.32
C GLN A 66 7.97 -2.46 -7.99
N ASN A 67 7.87 -2.82 -6.71
CA ASN A 67 7.79 -4.22 -6.28
C ASN A 67 6.62 -4.95 -6.94
N LYS A 68 5.48 -4.29 -7.12
CA LYS A 68 4.32 -4.86 -7.81
C LYS A 68 4.61 -5.09 -9.30
N ILE A 69 5.26 -4.13 -9.96
CA ILE A 69 5.67 -4.28 -11.38
C ILE A 69 6.66 -5.43 -11.52
N ASP A 70 7.66 -5.50 -10.63
CA ASP A 70 8.66 -6.55 -10.64
C ASP A 70 8.05 -7.93 -10.38
N GLU A 71 7.07 -8.04 -9.48
CA GLU A 71 6.31 -9.27 -9.26
C GLU A 71 5.55 -9.70 -10.52
N LEU A 72 4.86 -8.78 -11.19
CA LEU A 72 4.13 -9.08 -12.43
C LEU A 72 5.09 -9.50 -13.55
N ASN A 73 6.23 -8.83 -13.70
CA ASN A 73 7.24 -9.18 -14.69
C ASN A 73 7.85 -10.55 -14.40
N LYS A 74 8.12 -10.86 -13.13
CA LYS A 74 8.59 -12.18 -12.71
C LYS A 74 7.59 -13.26 -13.08
N ILE A 75 6.30 -13.08 -12.78
CA ILE A 75 5.27 -14.05 -13.13
C ILE A 75 5.18 -14.24 -14.65
N ARG A 76 5.24 -13.15 -15.43
CA ARG A 76 5.26 -13.23 -16.90
C ARG A 76 6.44 -14.06 -17.40
N GLY A 77 7.65 -13.77 -16.92
CA GLY A 77 8.84 -14.52 -17.30
C GLY A 77 8.81 -15.99 -16.85
N ASP A 78 8.23 -16.27 -15.68
CA ASP A 78 8.07 -17.65 -15.21
C ASP A 78 7.04 -18.43 -16.04
N VAL A 79 5.98 -17.77 -16.54
CA VAL A 79 5.03 -18.35 -17.50
C VAL A 79 5.69 -18.63 -18.84
N GLU A 80 6.49 -17.69 -19.36
CA GLU A 80 7.22 -17.89 -20.62
C GLU A 80 8.16 -19.10 -20.56
N LYS A 81 8.86 -19.30 -19.43
CA LYS A 81 9.75 -20.45 -19.21
C LYS A 81 9.03 -21.81 -19.21
N ILE A 82 7.74 -21.85 -18.89
CA ILE A 82 6.94 -23.10 -18.82
C ILE A 82 6.05 -23.31 -20.06
N GLY A 83 6.36 -22.63 -21.18
CA GLY A 83 5.65 -22.81 -22.45
C GLY A 83 4.55 -21.79 -22.71
N GLY A 84 4.46 -20.72 -21.92
CA GLY A 84 3.46 -19.67 -22.08
C GLY A 84 2.17 -19.94 -21.31
N GLU A 85 1.13 -19.13 -21.58
CA GLU A 85 -0.18 -19.27 -20.96
C GLU A 85 -0.89 -20.55 -21.41
N TRP A 86 -1.47 -21.29 -20.47
CA TRP A 86 -2.34 -22.44 -20.78
C TRP A 86 -3.80 -22.00 -20.85
N LYS A 87 -4.44 -22.23 -22.00
CA LYS A 87 -5.79 -21.72 -22.33
C LYS A 87 -6.87 -22.78 -22.21
N CYS A 88 -6.53 -24.06 -22.39
CA CYS A 88 -7.49 -25.15 -22.35
C CYS A 88 -6.91 -26.40 -21.67
N GLN A 89 -7.78 -27.37 -21.37
CA GLN A 89 -7.39 -28.61 -20.67
C GLN A 89 -6.34 -29.42 -21.44
N GLN A 90 -6.42 -29.41 -22.77
CA GLN A 90 -5.47 -30.10 -23.63
C GLN A 90 -4.07 -29.51 -23.49
N GLU A 91 -3.95 -28.18 -23.57
CA GLU A 91 -2.67 -27.48 -23.37
C GLU A 91 -2.09 -27.71 -21.97
N ILE A 92 -2.93 -27.79 -20.94
CA ILE A 92 -2.47 -28.15 -19.58
C ILE A 92 -1.79 -29.52 -19.60
N ALA A 93 -2.44 -30.53 -20.18
CA ALA A 93 -1.91 -31.89 -20.24
C ALA A 93 -0.60 -31.94 -21.03
N ASP A 94 -0.57 -31.32 -22.21
CA ASP A 94 0.59 -31.32 -23.10
C ASP A 94 1.80 -30.63 -22.45
N ASN A 95 1.60 -29.44 -21.86
CA ASN A 95 2.68 -28.73 -21.17
C ASN A 95 3.16 -29.47 -19.92
N LEU A 96 2.25 -30.09 -19.15
CA LEU A 96 2.65 -30.87 -17.98
C LEU A 96 3.43 -32.13 -18.34
N ASN A 97 3.23 -32.71 -19.52
CA ASN A 97 4.03 -33.85 -19.98
C ASN A 97 5.48 -33.43 -20.27
N ASN A 98 5.70 -32.20 -20.71
CA ASN A 98 7.02 -31.64 -21.00
C ASN A 98 7.76 -31.13 -19.74
N ILE A 99 7.06 -31.02 -18.61
CA ILE A 99 7.64 -30.52 -17.35
C ILE A 99 8.03 -31.70 -16.44
N ALA A 100 9.24 -31.63 -15.88
CA ALA A 100 9.73 -32.59 -14.90
C ALA A 100 8.75 -32.72 -13.72
N LYS A 101 8.50 -33.95 -13.25
CA LYS A 101 7.57 -34.26 -12.13
C LYS A 101 7.79 -33.35 -10.91
N SER A 102 9.08 -33.15 -10.58
CA SER A 102 9.69 -31.97 -9.95
C SER A 102 8.84 -30.72 -9.74
N LYS A 103 8.54 -30.13 -10.89
CA LYS A 103 8.19 -28.73 -11.08
C LYS A 103 6.72 -28.56 -11.47
N LYS A 104 5.97 -29.65 -11.64
CA LYS A 104 4.56 -29.60 -12.08
C LYS A 104 3.70 -28.75 -11.14
N ILE A 105 3.85 -28.93 -9.83
CA ILE A 105 3.10 -28.14 -8.83
C ILE A 105 3.43 -26.65 -8.97
N GLU A 106 4.72 -26.32 -9.09
CA GLU A 106 5.15 -24.93 -9.22
C GLU A 106 4.64 -24.30 -10.52
N ALA A 107 4.71 -25.02 -11.64
CA ALA A 107 4.18 -24.58 -12.93
C ALA A 107 2.68 -24.27 -12.86
N VAL A 108 1.88 -25.15 -12.24
CA VAL A 108 0.43 -24.90 -12.06
C VAL A 108 0.18 -23.68 -11.16
N LYS A 109 0.95 -23.52 -10.07
CA LYS A 109 0.85 -22.32 -9.22
C LYS A 109 1.18 -21.04 -9.99
N VAL A 110 2.19 -21.07 -10.85
CA VAL A 110 2.57 -19.94 -11.71
C VAL A 110 1.42 -19.59 -12.66
N GLN A 111 0.78 -20.58 -13.29
CA GLN A 111 -0.41 -20.36 -14.13
C GLN A 111 -1.58 -19.76 -13.34
N ILE A 112 -1.89 -20.28 -12.16
CA ILE A 112 -2.96 -19.71 -11.30
C ILE A 112 -2.64 -18.26 -10.92
N LYS A 113 -1.38 -17.95 -10.57
CA LYS A 113 -0.94 -16.57 -10.30
C LYS A 113 -1.07 -15.68 -11.52
N PHE A 114 -0.72 -16.17 -12.70
CA PHE A 114 -0.86 -15.44 -13.97
C PHE A 114 -2.31 -15.08 -14.26
N GLN A 115 -3.20 -16.06 -14.15
CA GLN A 115 -4.65 -15.87 -14.32
C GLN A 115 -5.20 -14.83 -13.33
N ARG A 116 -4.73 -14.85 -12.07
CA ARG A 116 -5.14 -13.89 -11.03
C ARG A 116 -4.58 -12.47 -11.22
N LEU A 117 -3.26 -12.35 -11.40
CA LEU A 117 -2.55 -11.08 -11.25
C LEU A 117 -2.35 -10.35 -12.57
N ILE A 118 -2.14 -11.10 -13.67
CA ILE A 118 -1.91 -10.54 -15.00
C ILE A 118 -3.22 -10.46 -15.78
N LEU A 119 -3.98 -11.55 -15.87
CA LEU A 119 -5.27 -11.56 -16.55
C LEU A 119 -6.42 -11.03 -15.69
N LYS A 120 -6.17 -10.76 -14.40
CA LYS A 120 -7.13 -10.18 -13.46
C LYS A 120 -8.45 -10.94 -13.39
N LYS A 121 -8.43 -12.27 -13.51
CA LYS A 121 -9.64 -13.08 -13.38
C LYS A 121 -10.25 -12.91 -11.99
N ASN A 122 -11.57 -12.80 -11.95
CA ASN A 122 -12.32 -12.59 -10.71
C ASN A 122 -13.44 -13.64 -10.58
N PRO A 123 -13.10 -14.91 -10.24
CA PRO A 123 -14.07 -15.94 -9.93
C PRO A 123 -14.94 -15.55 -8.73
N SER A 124 -16.18 -16.06 -8.71
CA SER A 124 -17.06 -15.93 -7.54
C SER A 124 -16.44 -16.56 -6.30
N ASP A 125 -15.87 -17.77 -6.46
CA ASP A 125 -15.10 -18.43 -5.41
C ASP A 125 -13.63 -18.00 -5.46
N LYS A 126 -13.16 -17.29 -4.42
CA LYS A 126 -11.75 -16.89 -4.28
C LYS A 126 -10.84 -18.02 -3.79
N ALA A 127 -11.39 -19.15 -3.35
CA ALA A 127 -10.61 -20.30 -2.89
C ALA A 127 -9.75 -20.91 -4.01
N VAL A 128 -10.15 -20.76 -5.28
CA VAL A 128 -9.39 -21.25 -6.45
C VAL A 128 -8.00 -20.60 -6.59
N PHE A 129 -7.74 -19.48 -5.91
CA PHE A 129 -6.43 -18.83 -5.87
C PHE A 129 -5.58 -19.22 -4.67
N LYS A 130 -6.11 -20.05 -3.75
CA LYS A 130 -5.36 -20.52 -2.58
C LYS A 130 -4.46 -21.67 -2.99
N PHE A 131 -3.33 -21.79 -2.29
CA PHE A 131 -2.37 -22.89 -2.46
C PHE A 131 -2.31 -23.81 -1.24
N SER A 132 -3.12 -23.54 -0.24
CA SER A 132 -3.27 -24.33 0.97
C SER A 132 -4.67 -24.17 1.57
N ILE A 133 -5.14 -25.22 2.24
CA ILE A 133 -6.42 -25.25 2.96
C ILE A 133 -6.14 -25.87 4.34
N HIS A 134 -6.59 -25.20 5.41
CA HIS A 134 -6.42 -25.65 6.80
C HIS A 134 -4.97 -26.04 7.17
N GLY A 135 -3.98 -25.29 6.68
CA GLY A 135 -2.56 -25.53 6.96
C GLY A 135 -1.91 -26.62 6.09
N ARG A 136 -2.68 -27.36 5.27
CA ARG A 136 -2.17 -28.33 4.31
C ARG A 136 -1.94 -27.67 2.94
N PRO A 137 -0.78 -27.86 2.29
CA PRO A 137 -0.58 -27.44 0.91
C PRO A 137 -1.45 -28.27 -0.04
N LEU A 138 -2.05 -27.61 -1.04
CA LEU A 138 -2.83 -28.30 -2.06
C LEU A 138 -1.93 -29.18 -2.94
N GLU A 139 -2.43 -30.36 -3.26
CA GLU A 139 -1.79 -31.30 -4.15
C GLU A 139 -2.00 -30.92 -5.62
N LEU A 140 -1.27 -31.58 -6.51
CA LEU A 140 -1.31 -31.29 -7.94
C LEU A 140 -2.73 -31.39 -8.52
N CYS A 141 -3.49 -32.44 -8.16
CA CYS A 141 -4.85 -32.63 -8.67
C CYS A 141 -5.79 -31.49 -8.27
N GLU A 142 -5.74 -31.05 -7.01
CA GLU A 142 -6.57 -29.94 -6.50
C GLU A 142 -6.20 -28.61 -7.18
N LEU A 143 -4.90 -28.38 -7.40
CA LEU A 143 -4.43 -27.20 -8.13
C LEU A 143 -4.84 -27.22 -9.61
N LEU A 144 -4.85 -28.39 -10.24
CA LEU A 144 -5.32 -28.53 -11.63
C LEU A 144 -6.81 -28.25 -11.73
N GLU A 145 -7.62 -28.75 -10.81
CA GLU A 145 -9.06 -28.45 -10.77
C GLU A 145 -9.30 -26.94 -10.61
N ASN A 146 -8.58 -26.29 -9.71
CA ASN A 146 -8.63 -24.84 -9.54
C ASN A 146 -8.28 -24.09 -10.84
N LEU A 147 -7.22 -24.52 -11.53
CA LEU A 147 -6.84 -23.93 -12.81
C LEU A 147 -7.90 -24.16 -13.90
N SER A 148 -8.44 -25.37 -14.01
CA SER A 148 -9.52 -25.68 -14.96
C SER A 148 -10.76 -24.84 -14.69
N ASN A 149 -11.13 -24.64 -13.43
CA ASN A 149 -12.25 -23.77 -13.05
C ASN A 149 -12.01 -22.30 -13.43
N LEU A 150 -10.77 -21.82 -13.28
CA LEU A 150 -10.38 -20.49 -13.77
C LEU A 150 -10.46 -20.35 -15.29
N LEU A 151 -10.15 -21.41 -16.05
CA LEU A 151 -10.23 -21.40 -17.52
C LEU A 151 -11.66 -21.48 -18.05
N LYS A 152 -12.58 -22.15 -17.34
CA LYS A 152 -14.01 -22.16 -17.71
C LYS A 152 -14.65 -20.77 -17.69
N LEU A 153 -14.13 -19.87 -16.85
CA LEU A 153 -14.60 -18.47 -16.79
C LEU A 153 -14.21 -17.64 -18.02
N SER A 154 -13.28 -18.10 -18.86
CA SER A 154 -12.86 -17.39 -20.08
C SER A 154 -13.89 -17.43 -21.22
N GLY A 155 -15.03 -18.10 -21.02
CA GLY A 155 -16.10 -18.25 -22.02
C GLY A 155 -17.12 -17.10 -22.09
N SER A 156 -16.96 -16.02 -21.32
CA SER A 156 -17.83 -14.83 -21.41
C SER A 156 -16.99 -13.56 -21.47
N PRO A 157 -16.79 -12.94 -22.65
CA PRO A 157 -16.45 -11.53 -22.71
C PRO A 157 -17.70 -10.68 -22.37
N GLU A 158 -17.50 -9.41 -21.99
CA GLU A 158 -18.48 -8.39 -21.52
C GLU A 158 -18.67 -8.35 -19.99
N LYS A 159 -18.51 -7.23 -19.26
CA LYS A 159 -18.37 -5.80 -19.56
C LYS A 159 -17.65 -5.11 -18.38
N ASP A 160 -16.83 -4.10 -18.66
CA ASP A 160 -16.92 -2.74 -18.07
C ASP A 160 -15.64 -1.94 -18.34
N GLN A 161 -15.67 -1.22 -19.47
CA GLN A 161 -14.98 0.05 -19.66
C GLN A 161 -16.03 1.17 -19.62
N SER A 162 -16.00 1.98 -18.56
CA SER A 162 -16.43 3.40 -18.49
C SER A 162 -16.49 3.73 -17.00
N SER A 163 -16.02 4.85 -16.48
CA SER A 163 -15.33 6.04 -16.98
C SER A 163 -15.19 6.88 -15.70
N ASP A 164 -14.02 7.41 -15.37
CA ASP A 164 -13.94 8.66 -14.60
C ASP A 164 -12.51 9.19 -14.64
N ILE A 165 -12.23 9.87 -15.75
CA ILE A 165 -11.23 10.93 -15.79
C ILE A 165 -11.90 12.10 -15.07
N HIS A 166 -11.53 12.34 -13.81
CA HIS A 166 -11.87 13.58 -13.13
C HIS A 166 -10.63 14.48 -13.14
N THR A 167 -10.49 15.23 -14.22
CA THR A 167 -9.72 16.47 -14.24
C THR A 167 -10.60 17.53 -13.57
N LYS A 168 -10.18 18.07 -12.43
CA LYS A 168 -10.77 19.30 -11.88
C LYS A 168 -9.71 20.40 -11.90
N ASN A 169 -10.19 21.52 -12.44
CA ASN A 169 -9.55 22.82 -12.65
C ASN A 169 -8.90 23.39 -11.38
#